data_AF-A0A968SZ16-F1
#
_entry.id   AF-A0A968SZ16-F1
#
_cell.length_a   1.000
_cell.length_b   1.000
_cell.length_c   1.000
_cell.angle_alpha   90.00
_cell.angle_beta   90.00
_cell.angle_gamma   90.00
#
_symmetry.space_group_name_H-M   'P 1'
#
loop_
_entity.id
_entity.type
_entity.pdbx_description
1 polymer ?
#
loop_
_entity_poly.entity_id
_entity_poly.type
_entity_poly.pdbx_seq_one_letter_code
_entity_poly.pdbx_strand_id
1 'polypeptide(L)'
;GGGVIGDMAGFAAATWLRGIPFVQVPTSLLAMVDASIGGKTGVNHPKGKNLIGAFHQPRLVWIDPHLLSTLPARELRSALAEVIKYGVIQDAELFAFLETLPPISGYKDYPPQALEHLLIRSAESKAQVVQADEKEGGLRAILNYGHTLGHALESATHYRQYLHGEAIAVGMVGAGAIAELMGWWDPESAQRQTQLIKHCGLPSTWPEGIPYDIIQQALQADKKVKEGSVRFILPTQIGNVKITDQVKDSTIQQALEQITAP
;
A
#
# COMPACT_ATOMS: atom_id res chain seq x y z
N GLY A 1 17.35 5.01 -6.30
CA GLY A 1 17.06 5.39 -4.89
C GLY A 1 15.75 4.78 -4.44
N GLY A 2 15.22 5.16 -3.28
CA GLY A 2 13.87 4.74 -2.86
C GLY A 2 12.75 5.44 -3.65
N GLY A 3 11.50 5.22 -3.25
CA GLY A 3 10.31 5.74 -3.95
C GLY A 3 10.30 7.27 -4.07
N VAL A 4 10.74 8.00 -3.03
CA VAL A 4 10.85 9.47 -3.05
C VAL A 4 11.72 9.98 -4.20
N ILE A 5 12.89 9.35 -4.41
CA ILE A 5 13.79 9.73 -5.51
C ILE A 5 13.16 9.34 -6.86
N GLY A 6 12.49 8.20 -6.94
CA GLY A 6 11.78 7.76 -8.14
C GLY A 6 10.71 8.76 -8.58
N ASP A 7 9.85 9.20 -7.65
CA ASP A 7 8.78 10.15 -7.92
C ASP A 7 9.32 11.52 -8.34
N MET A 8 10.30 12.07 -7.60
CA MET A 8 10.90 13.37 -7.88
C MET A 8 11.65 13.38 -9.21
N ALA A 9 12.48 12.37 -9.46
CA ALA A 9 13.25 12.27 -10.71
C ALA A 9 12.34 12.00 -11.91
N GLY A 10 11.31 11.18 -11.74
CA GLY A 10 10.30 10.91 -12.76
C GLY A 10 9.51 12.18 -13.12
N PHE A 11 9.12 12.99 -12.13
CA PHE A 11 8.38 14.23 -12.38
C PHE A 11 9.27 15.29 -13.04
N ALA A 12 10.54 15.39 -12.62
CA ALA A 12 11.53 16.22 -13.30
C ALA A 12 11.71 15.79 -14.77
N ALA A 13 11.82 14.48 -15.03
CA ALA A 13 11.92 13.94 -16.39
C ALA A 13 10.65 14.21 -17.22
N ALA A 14 9.46 14.15 -16.61
CA ALA A 14 8.20 14.43 -17.28
C ALA A 14 8.06 15.90 -17.71
N THR A 15 8.60 16.82 -16.91
CA THR A 15 8.40 18.26 -17.08
C THR A 15 9.57 18.96 -17.78
N TRP A 16 10.79 18.44 -17.64
CA TRP A 16 11.97 19.00 -18.29
C TRP A 16 11.87 18.85 -19.81
N LEU A 17 11.95 19.98 -20.52
CA LEU A 17 11.77 20.05 -21.97
C LEU A 17 10.50 19.35 -22.49
N ARG A 18 9.43 19.33 -21.66
CA ARG A 18 8.16 18.64 -21.93
C ARG A 18 8.26 17.11 -22.03
N GLY A 19 9.33 16.52 -21.49
CA GLY A 19 9.51 15.09 -21.41
C GLY A 19 10.86 14.64 -21.93
N ILE A 20 11.66 14.03 -21.06
CA ILE A 20 12.87 13.30 -21.41
C ILE A 20 12.79 11.84 -20.94
N PRO A 21 13.56 10.93 -21.57
CA PRO A 21 13.66 9.56 -21.09
C PRO A 21 14.31 9.50 -19.71
N PHE A 22 13.88 8.55 -18.87
CA PHE A 22 14.54 8.25 -17.60
C PHE A 22 14.50 6.75 -17.30
N VAL A 23 15.37 6.32 -16.39
CA VAL A 23 15.48 4.94 -15.91
C VAL A 23 15.32 4.95 -14.40
N GLN A 24 14.55 4.00 -13.86
CA GLN A 24 14.46 3.78 -12.43
C GLN A 24 15.45 2.71 -11.98
N VAL A 25 16.25 3.02 -10.96
CA VAL A 25 17.10 2.03 -10.26
C VAL A 25 16.66 2.02 -8.78
N PRO A 26 15.57 1.30 -8.45
CA PRO A 26 15.03 1.26 -7.10
C PRO A 26 15.99 0.58 -6.12
N THR A 27 16.19 1.19 -4.95
CA THR A 27 17.14 0.71 -3.91
C THR A 27 16.47 0.37 -2.58
N SER A 28 15.14 0.38 -2.54
CA SER A 28 14.33 -0.02 -1.39
C SER A 28 13.33 -1.07 -1.85
N LEU A 29 12.98 -2.03 -0.99
CA LEU A 29 12.03 -3.08 -1.36
C LEU A 29 10.69 -2.48 -1.84
N LEU A 30 10.19 -1.44 -1.15
CA LEU A 30 8.96 -0.73 -1.54
C LEU A 30 9.02 -0.18 -2.96
N ALA A 31 10.15 0.45 -3.33
CA ALA A 31 10.34 0.96 -4.68
C ALA A 31 10.44 -0.18 -5.71
N MET A 32 11.06 -1.31 -5.37
CA MET A 32 11.19 -2.45 -6.27
C MET A 32 9.85 -3.13 -6.55
N VAL A 33 8.99 -3.26 -5.54
CA VAL A 33 7.70 -3.99 -5.65
C VAL A 33 6.52 -3.10 -6.03
N ASP A 34 6.65 -1.78 -5.83
CA ASP A 34 5.54 -0.85 -6.01
C ASP A 34 6.00 0.45 -6.70
N ALA A 35 6.62 1.39 -5.99
CA ALA A 35 6.72 2.79 -6.45
C ALA A 35 7.39 2.99 -7.82
N SER A 36 8.33 2.13 -8.22
CA SER A 36 9.02 2.27 -9.52
C SER A 36 8.19 1.82 -10.74
N ILE A 37 7.06 1.15 -10.52
CA ILE A 37 6.24 0.54 -11.56
C ILE A 37 4.95 1.35 -11.75
N GLY A 38 4.63 1.68 -13.00
CA GLY A 38 3.34 2.27 -13.40
C GLY A 38 3.29 3.78 -13.53
N GLY A 39 4.44 4.44 -13.58
CA GLY A 39 4.59 5.79 -14.14
C GLY A 39 3.96 6.93 -13.33
N LYS A 40 3.43 6.69 -12.13
CA LYS A 40 3.04 7.79 -11.24
C LYS A 40 4.31 8.48 -10.75
N THR A 41 4.40 9.78 -10.95
CA THR A 41 5.53 10.62 -10.51
C THR A 41 4.98 11.89 -9.90
N GLY A 42 5.68 12.49 -8.95
CA GLY A 42 5.20 13.71 -8.33
C GLY A 42 6.00 14.21 -7.15
N VAL A 43 5.45 15.24 -6.53
CA VAL A 43 5.98 15.91 -5.34
C VAL A 43 4.85 16.26 -4.39
N ASN A 44 5.20 16.43 -3.12
CA ASN A 44 4.26 16.87 -2.10
C ASN A 44 3.97 18.36 -2.20
N HIS A 45 2.78 18.75 -1.76
CA HIS A 45 2.41 20.14 -1.49
C HIS A 45 2.20 20.31 0.02
N PRO A 46 2.37 21.50 0.63
CA PRO A 46 2.11 21.69 2.07
C PRO A 46 0.70 21.29 2.55
N LYS A 47 -0.25 21.17 1.62
CA LYS A 47 -1.63 20.72 1.87
C LYS A 47 -1.89 19.23 1.62
N GLY A 48 -0.90 18.45 1.17
CA GLY A 48 -1.07 17.02 0.94
C GLY A 48 0.05 16.33 0.15
N LYS A 49 0.10 15.00 0.31
CA LYS A 49 1.07 14.10 -0.34
C LYS A 49 0.72 13.90 -1.81
N ASN A 50 1.71 13.89 -2.69
CA ASN A 50 1.60 13.58 -4.13
C ASN A 50 0.51 14.35 -4.91
N LEU A 51 0.17 15.58 -4.49
CA LEU A 51 -0.87 16.39 -5.13
C LEU A 51 -0.44 17.00 -6.48
N ILE A 52 0.86 17.08 -6.75
CA ILE A 52 1.42 17.66 -7.97
C ILE A 52 2.26 16.58 -8.64
N GLY A 53 1.92 16.21 -9.87
CA GLY A 53 2.57 15.08 -10.52
C GLY A 53 2.23 14.91 -11.98
N ALA A 54 2.75 13.84 -12.56
CA ALA A 54 2.50 13.41 -13.93
C ALA A 54 2.51 11.88 -14.03
N PHE A 55 1.74 11.35 -14.98
CA PHE A 55 1.91 9.98 -15.45
C PHE A 55 3.01 9.97 -16.53
N HIS A 56 4.20 9.47 -16.19
CA HIS A 56 5.38 9.42 -17.06
C HIS A 56 6.13 8.09 -16.88
N GLN A 57 6.08 7.23 -17.91
CA GLN A 57 6.66 5.88 -17.83
C GLN A 57 8.19 5.91 -17.98
N PRO A 58 8.95 5.16 -17.16
CA PRO A 58 10.37 4.98 -17.35
C PRO A 58 10.65 4.15 -18.61
N ARG A 59 11.85 4.30 -19.19
CA ARG A 59 12.33 3.43 -20.26
C ARG A 59 12.75 2.05 -19.75
N LEU A 60 13.11 1.97 -18.47
CA LEU A 60 13.58 0.76 -17.82
C LEU A 60 13.44 0.91 -16.30
N VAL A 61 13.11 -0.19 -15.64
CA VAL A 61 13.24 -0.35 -14.19
C VAL A 61 14.28 -1.43 -13.96
N TRP A 62 15.43 -1.06 -13.38
CA TRP A 62 16.55 -1.98 -13.11
C TRP A 62 16.57 -2.35 -11.63
N ILE A 63 16.09 -3.54 -11.30
CA ILE A 63 16.04 -4.06 -9.92
C ILE A 63 17.28 -4.90 -9.67
N ASP A 64 18.13 -4.45 -8.74
CA ASP A 64 19.23 -5.24 -8.18
C ASP A 64 18.91 -5.58 -6.71
N PRO A 65 18.51 -6.82 -6.39
CA PRO A 65 18.17 -7.24 -5.03
C PRO A 65 19.33 -7.07 -4.03
N HIS A 66 20.59 -7.06 -4.49
CA HIS A 66 21.74 -6.94 -3.61
C HIS A 66 21.79 -5.58 -2.88
N LEU A 67 21.17 -4.55 -3.46
CA LEU A 67 21.06 -3.21 -2.84
C LEU A 67 20.25 -3.24 -1.53
N LEU A 68 19.40 -4.25 -1.34
CA LEU A 68 18.65 -4.45 -0.10
C LEU A 68 19.53 -4.86 1.08
N SER A 69 20.76 -5.33 0.83
CA SER A 69 21.71 -5.74 1.90
C SER A 69 22.08 -4.59 2.85
N THR A 70 21.94 -3.34 2.40
CA THR A 70 22.18 -2.13 3.20
C THR A 70 20.90 -1.44 3.67
N LEU A 71 19.72 -1.95 3.29
CA LEU A 71 18.44 -1.34 3.65
C LEU A 71 18.11 -1.63 5.13
N PRO A 72 17.67 -0.64 5.92
CA PRO A 72 17.24 -0.87 7.29
C PRO A 72 16.13 -1.91 7.37
N ALA A 73 16.21 -2.80 8.37
CA ALA A 73 15.22 -3.84 8.64
C ALA A 73 13.77 -3.33 8.67
N ARG A 74 13.54 -2.15 9.27
CA ARG A 74 12.21 -1.53 9.37
C ARG A 74 11.65 -1.13 8.00
N GLU A 75 12.48 -0.58 7.11
CA GLU A 75 12.09 -0.23 5.74
C GLU A 75 11.77 -1.46 4.89
N LEU A 76 12.55 -2.54 5.10
CA LEU A 76 12.30 -3.82 4.44
C LEU A 76 10.94 -4.40 4.88
N ARG A 77 10.66 -4.46 6.18
CA ARG A 77 9.36 -4.95 6.69
C ARG A 77 8.21 -4.07 6.24
N SER A 78 8.38 -2.74 6.27
CA SER A 78 7.36 -1.78 5.80
C SER A 78 6.90 -2.10 4.39
N ALA A 79 7.84 -2.44 3.48
CA ALA A 79 7.50 -2.77 2.10
C ALA A 79 6.63 -4.04 1.94
N LEU A 80 6.66 -4.97 2.90
CA LEU A 80 5.86 -6.20 2.84
C LEU A 80 4.36 -5.91 2.91
N ALA A 81 3.94 -4.76 3.44
CA ALA A 81 2.54 -4.36 3.42
C ALA A 81 1.98 -4.27 1.99
N GLU A 82 2.75 -3.74 1.04
CA GLU A 82 2.33 -3.67 -0.36
C GLU A 82 2.33 -5.05 -1.03
N VAL A 83 3.22 -5.95 -0.62
CA VAL A 83 3.27 -7.32 -1.13
C VAL A 83 2.07 -8.13 -0.64
N ILE A 84 1.73 -8.02 0.65
CA ILE A 84 0.52 -8.59 1.24
C ILE A 84 -0.71 -8.03 0.54
N LYS A 85 -0.74 -6.72 0.27
CA LYS A 85 -1.83 -6.06 -0.45
C LYS A 85 -2.09 -6.73 -1.80
N TYR A 86 -1.07 -6.98 -2.64
CA TYR A 86 -1.27 -7.70 -3.90
C TYR A 86 -1.89 -9.07 -3.69
N GLY A 87 -1.43 -9.78 -2.65
CA GLY A 87 -1.98 -11.08 -2.30
C GLY A 87 -3.47 -11.04 -1.97
N VAL A 88 -3.90 -10.05 -1.19
CA VAL A 88 -5.30 -9.88 -0.80
C VAL A 88 -6.16 -9.42 -1.97
N ILE A 89 -5.69 -8.49 -2.80
CA ILE A 89 -6.54 -7.86 -3.83
C ILE A 89 -6.69 -8.69 -5.10
N GLN A 90 -5.70 -9.52 -5.47
CA GLN A 90 -5.70 -10.21 -6.77
C GLN A 90 -4.86 -11.50 -6.86
N ASP A 91 -3.92 -11.77 -5.95
CA ASP A 91 -2.97 -12.87 -6.08
C ASP A 91 -2.96 -13.80 -4.87
N ALA A 92 -3.97 -14.69 -4.78
CA ALA A 92 -4.09 -15.61 -3.66
C ALA A 92 -2.89 -16.56 -3.51
N GLU A 93 -2.18 -16.87 -4.61
CA GLU A 93 -0.97 -17.70 -4.59
C GLU A 93 0.19 -16.94 -3.95
N LEU A 94 0.37 -15.66 -4.26
CA LEU A 94 1.34 -14.80 -3.58
C LEU A 94 1.02 -14.69 -2.08
N PHE A 95 -0.25 -14.53 -1.71
CA PHE A 95 -0.66 -14.52 -0.31
C PHE A 95 -0.25 -15.82 0.41
N ALA A 96 -0.58 -16.97 -0.16
CA ALA A 96 -0.23 -18.27 0.39
C ALA A 96 1.30 -18.46 0.46
N PHE A 97 2.03 -18.00 -0.54
CA PHE A 97 3.50 -18.03 -0.53
C PHE A 97 4.07 -17.22 0.64
N LEU A 98 3.57 -16.01 0.90
CA LEU A 98 4.03 -15.17 2.01
C LEU A 98 3.81 -15.83 3.37
N GLU A 99 2.73 -16.59 3.54
CA GLU A 99 2.47 -17.37 4.77
C GLU A 99 3.53 -18.46 5.01
N THR A 100 4.24 -18.91 3.96
CA THR A 100 5.30 -19.92 4.08
C THR A 100 6.68 -19.35 4.42
N LEU A 101 6.86 -18.02 4.29
CA LEU A 101 8.16 -17.40 4.54
C LEU A 101 8.50 -17.45 6.03
N PRO A 102 9.79 -17.56 6.41
CA PRO A 102 10.18 -17.37 7.80
C PRO A 102 9.95 -15.91 8.24
N PRO A 103 9.89 -15.60 9.55
CA PRO A 103 9.89 -14.23 10.02
C PRO A 103 11.09 -13.45 9.47
N ILE A 104 10.83 -12.32 8.83
CA ILE A 104 11.84 -11.57 8.09
C ILE A 104 12.27 -10.36 8.89
N SER A 105 13.45 -10.43 9.50
CA SER A 105 14.03 -9.33 10.27
C SER A 105 15.03 -8.51 9.47
N GLY A 106 15.54 -9.02 8.35
CA GLY A 106 16.40 -8.30 7.41
C GLY A 106 16.68 -9.06 6.12
N TYR A 107 17.47 -8.45 5.23
CA TYR A 107 17.79 -9.02 3.90
C TYR A 107 18.36 -10.44 3.96
N LYS A 108 19.20 -10.74 4.97
CA LYS A 108 19.86 -12.04 5.11
C LYS A 108 18.90 -13.18 5.48
N ASP A 109 17.69 -12.87 5.94
CA ASP A 109 16.70 -13.87 6.34
C ASP A 109 15.91 -14.40 5.14
N TYR A 110 16.01 -13.76 3.98
CA TYR A 110 15.40 -14.28 2.76
C TYR A 110 16.21 -15.45 2.20
N PRO A 111 15.57 -16.60 1.96
CA PRO A 111 16.09 -17.56 0.99
C PRO A 111 16.24 -16.84 -0.36
N PRO A 112 17.39 -16.96 -1.08
CA PRO A 112 17.62 -16.20 -2.31
C PRO A 112 16.50 -16.37 -3.35
N GLN A 113 16.00 -17.59 -3.54
CA GLN A 113 14.90 -17.90 -4.46
C GLN A 113 13.57 -17.28 -4.02
N ALA A 114 13.35 -17.12 -2.70
CA ALA A 114 12.13 -16.54 -2.17
C ALA A 114 12.06 -15.03 -2.42
N LEU A 115 13.18 -14.32 -2.27
CA LEU A 115 13.23 -12.88 -2.57
C LEU A 115 13.02 -12.61 -4.06
N GLU A 116 13.68 -13.39 -4.92
CA GLU A 116 13.49 -13.29 -6.37
C GLU A 116 12.04 -13.54 -6.77
N HIS A 117 11.44 -14.62 -6.26
CA HIS A 117 10.03 -14.93 -6.50
C HIS A 117 9.10 -13.80 -6.04
N LEU A 118 9.31 -13.27 -4.83
CA LEU A 118 8.55 -12.16 -4.28
C LEU A 118 8.63 -10.91 -5.17
N LEU A 119 9.82 -10.55 -5.63
CA LEU A 119 10.05 -9.38 -6.49
C LEU A 119 9.35 -9.54 -7.84
N ILE A 120 9.49 -10.71 -8.48
CA ILE A 120 8.86 -11.02 -9.77
C ILE A 120 7.34 -10.97 -9.64
N ARG A 121 6.75 -11.70 -8.68
CA ARG A 121 5.29 -11.77 -8.51
C ARG A 121 4.67 -10.42 -8.15
N SER A 122 5.34 -9.63 -7.33
CA SER A 122 4.87 -8.27 -7.00
C SER A 122 4.88 -7.37 -8.23
N ALA A 123 5.96 -7.42 -9.02
CA ALA A 123 6.06 -6.64 -10.24
C ALA A 123 5.01 -7.06 -11.27
N GLU A 124 4.77 -8.37 -11.45
CA GLU A 124 3.70 -8.92 -12.29
C GLU A 124 2.33 -8.42 -11.85
N SER A 125 2.01 -8.54 -10.55
CA SER A 125 0.73 -8.10 -10.01
C SER A 125 0.46 -6.62 -10.29
N LYS A 126 1.44 -5.75 -10.02
CA LYS A 126 1.28 -4.32 -10.30
C LYS A 126 1.22 -4.04 -11.79
N ALA A 127 2.06 -4.67 -12.60
CA ALA A 127 2.08 -4.48 -14.04
C ALA A 127 0.74 -4.87 -14.69
N GLN A 128 0.12 -5.98 -14.27
CA GLN A 128 -1.18 -6.41 -14.76
C GLN A 128 -2.26 -5.34 -14.54
N VAL A 129 -2.32 -4.78 -13.33
CA VAL A 129 -3.29 -3.71 -13.00
C VAL A 129 -3.02 -2.43 -13.76
N VAL A 130 -1.74 -2.02 -13.85
CA VAL A 130 -1.33 -0.82 -14.58
C VAL A 130 -1.61 -0.95 -16.07
N GLN A 131 -1.37 -2.12 -16.68
CA GLN A 131 -1.66 -2.37 -18.09
C GLN A 131 -3.16 -2.32 -18.38
N ALA A 132 -3.98 -2.82 -17.46
CA ALA A 132 -5.43 -2.79 -17.58
C ALA A 132 -6.03 -1.39 -17.35
N ASP A 133 -5.39 -0.54 -16.52
CA ASP A 133 -5.88 0.81 -16.21
C ASP A 133 -4.73 1.76 -15.82
N GLU A 134 -4.01 2.28 -16.83
CA GLU A 134 -2.82 3.09 -16.60
C GLU A 134 -3.12 4.42 -15.87
N LYS A 135 -4.27 5.05 -16.11
CA LYS A 135 -4.57 6.39 -15.59
C LYS A 135 -5.52 6.41 -14.39
N GLU A 136 -5.77 5.25 -13.78
CA GLU A 136 -6.56 5.12 -12.55
C GLU A 136 -8.03 5.56 -12.68
N GLY A 137 -8.66 5.17 -13.79
CA GLY A 137 -10.09 5.43 -14.05
C GLY A 137 -11.05 4.37 -13.51
N GLY A 138 -10.54 3.18 -13.17
CA GLY A 138 -11.35 2.02 -12.80
C GLY A 138 -10.57 1.00 -11.98
N LEU A 139 -10.07 -0.06 -12.63
CA LEU A 139 -9.45 -1.20 -11.95
C LEU A 139 -8.27 -0.79 -11.06
N ARG A 140 -7.43 0.18 -11.45
CA ARG A 140 -6.22 0.54 -10.70
C ARG A 140 -6.51 1.11 -9.31
N ALA A 141 -7.75 1.51 -9.04
CA ALA A 141 -8.19 1.88 -7.70
C ALA A 141 -8.07 0.73 -6.67
N ILE A 142 -8.05 -0.54 -7.08
CA ILE A 142 -7.85 -1.67 -6.15
C ILE A 142 -6.50 -1.64 -5.43
N LEU A 143 -5.49 -0.99 -6.05
CA LEU A 143 -4.17 -0.80 -5.43
C LEU A 143 -4.22 0.10 -4.19
N ASN A 144 -5.34 0.78 -3.94
CA ASN A 144 -5.57 1.59 -2.75
C ASN A 144 -6.21 0.79 -1.59
N TYR A 145 -6.23 -0.54 -1.65
CA TYR A 145 -6.59 -1.37 -0.49
C TYR A 145 -5.72 -1.00 0.72
N GLY A 146 -6.36 -0.78 1.87
CA GLY A 146 -5.75 -0.27 3.10
C GLY A 146 -5.36 1.22 3.09
N HIS A 147 -5.27 1.88 1.94
CA HIS A 147 -4.73 3.25 1.84
C HIS A 147 -5.67 4.31 2.41
N THR A 148 -6.99 4.14 2.32
CA THR A 148 -7.96 5.10 2.86
C THR A 148 -7.75 5.35 4.35
N LEU A 149 -7.63 4.28 5.14
CA LEU A 149 -7.39 4.37 6.58
C LEU A 149 -5.90 4.56 6.90
N GLY A 150 -4.99 3.97 6.10
CA GLY A 150 -3.55 4.16 6.27
C GLY A 150 -3.11 5.62 6.10
N HIS A 151 -3.59 6.32 5.06
CA HIS A 151 -3.31 7.74 4.88
C HIS A 151 -3.94 8.61 5.97
N ALA A 152 -5.12 8.22 6.49
CA ALA A 152 -5.73 8.91 7.63
C ALA A 152 -4.84 8.77 8.88
N LEU A 153 -4.29 7.58 9.13
CA LEU A 153 -3.34 7.32 10.21
C LEU A 153 -2.01 8.08 10.04
N GLU A 154 -1.43 8.07 8.84
CA GLU A 154 -0.23 8.87 8.54
C GLU A 154 -0.48 10.36 8.83
N SER A 155 -1.63 10.88 8.38
CA SER A 155 -2.01 12.30 8.55
C SER A 155 -2.23 12.65 10.03
N ALA A 156 -2.95 11.79 10.76
CA ALA A 156 -3.23 11.96 12.19
C ALA A 156 -1.96 11.95 13.05
N THR A 157 -0.93 11.21 12.61
CA THR A 157 0.38 11.15 13.28
C THR A 157 1.42 12.08 12.67
N HIS A 158 0.98 13.02 11.81
CA HIS A 158 1.82 14.01 11.14
C HIS A 158 3.04 13.42 10.41
N TYR A 159 2.91 12.18 9.90
CA TYR A 159 3.96 11.45 9.19
C TYR A 159 5.25 11.23 10.01
N ARG A 160 5.15 11.20 11.35
CA ARG A 160 6.32 11.06 12.24
C ARG A 160 6.47 9.68 12.85
N GLN A 161 5.37 8.96 13.04
CA GLN A 161 5.35 7.73 13.82
C GLN A 161 5.48 6.48 12.93
N TYR A 162 4.69 6.44 11.86
CA TYR A 162 4.58 5.28 10.97
C TYR A 162 5.30 5.51 9.65
N LEU A 163 6.01 4.49 9.18
CA LEU A 163 6.37 4.38 7.77
C LEU A 163 5.11 4.11 6.95
N HIS A 164 5.12 4.46 5.65
CA HIS A 164 3.98 4.29 4.75
C HIS A 164 3.37 2.88 4.87
N GLY A 165 4.17 1.83 4.66
CA GLY A 165 3.67 0.46 4.71
C GLY A 165 3.19 0.00 6.09
N GLU A 166 3.70 0.58 7.18
CA GLU A 166 3.18 0.30 8.52
C GLU A 166 1.75 0.85 8.67
N ALA A 167 1.51 2.07 8.16
CA ALA A 167 0.17 2.64 8.15
C ALA A 167 -0.79 1.89 7.20
N ILE A 168 -0.31 1.47 6.03
CA ILE A 168 -1.10 0.63 5.10
C ILE A 168 -1.46 -0.70 5.74
N ALA A 169 -0.57 -1.34 6.48
CA ALA A 169 -0.85 -2.60 7.19
C ALA A 169 -2.01 -2.44 8.19
N VAL A 170 -1.97 -1.42 9.04
CA VAL A 170 -3.08 -1.09 9.95
C VAL A 170 -4.36 -0.76 9.17
N GLY A 171 -4.23 -0.02 8.07
CA GLY A 171 -5.35 0.31 7.20
C GLY A 171 -5.99 -0.92 6.54
N MET A 172 -5.23 -1.94 6.17
CA MET A 172 -5.74 -3.22 5.66
C MET A 172 -6.52 -3.97 6.73
N VAL A 173 -6.04 -3.98 7.99
CA VAL A 173 -6.80 -4.58 9.10
C VAL A 173 -8.12 -3.85 9.31
N GLY A 174 -8.11 -2.51 9.29
CA GLY A 174 -9.34 -1.72 9.39
C GLY A 174 -10.30 -1.95 8.22
N ALA A 175 -9.80 -2.07 7.00
CA ALA A 175 -10.62 -2.39 5.83
C ALA A 175 -11.19 -3.82 5.90
N GLY A 176 -10.43 -4.78 6.43
CA GLY A 176 -10.90 -6.13 6.74
C GLY A 176 -12.05 -6.11 7.74
N ALA A 177 -11.90 -5.43 8.87
CA ALA A 177 -12.94 -5.30 9.90
C ALA A 177 -14.22 -4.63 9.35
N ILE A 178 -14.09 -3.60 8.51
CA ILE A 178 -15.24 -3.00 7.80
C ILE A 178 -15.94 -4.06 6.93
N ALA A 179 -15.18 -4.85 6.18
CA ALA A 179 -15.75 -5.87 5.29
C ALA A 179 -16.42 -7.03 6.05
N GLU A 180 -15.87 -7.43 7.20
CA GLU A 180 -16.51 -8.40 8.11
C GLU A 180 -17.84 -7.87 8.64
N LEU A 181 -17.89 -6.62 9.12
CA LEU A 181 -19.12 -5.96 9.58
C LEU A 181 -20.18 -5.82 8.47
N MET A 182 -19.73 -5.74 7.21
CA MET A 182 -20.61 -5.70 6.04
C MET A 182 -20.98 -7.10 5.51
N GLY A 183 -20.46 -8.17 6.12
CA GLY A 183 -20.69 -9.56 5.71
C GLY A 183 -20.06 -9.91 4.36
N TRP A 184 -19.03 -9.18 3.92
CA TRP A 184 -18.36 -9.38 2.63
C TRP A 184 -17.06 -10.17 2.76
N TRP A 185 -16.52 -10.27 3.97
CA TRP A 185 -15.27 -10.95 4.24
C TRP A 185 -15.46 -11.96 5.35
N ASP A 186 -14.96 -13.18 5.13
CA ASP A 186 -15.08 -14.23 6.13
C ASP A 186 -14.04 -14.03 7.27
N PRO A 187 -14.40 -14.37 8.52
CA PRO A 187 -13.51 -14.16 9.67
C PRO A 187 -12.18 -14.92 9.60
N GLU A 188 -12.16 -16.08 8.94
CA GLU A 188 -10.95 -16.90 8.81
C GLU A 188 -9.91 -16.20 7.91
N SER A 189 -10.35 -15.66 6.77
CA SER A 189 -9.50 -14.86 5.88
C SER A 189 -9.02 -13.57 6.54
N ALA A 190 -9.85 -12.90 7.36
CA ALA A 190 -9.44 -11.71 8.12
C ALA A 190 -8.36 -12.04 9.14
N GLN A 191 -8.53 -13.16 9.84
CA GLN A 191 -7.53 -13.67 10.76
C GLN A 191 -6.24 -14.01 10.03
N ARG A 192 -6.29 -14.71 8.89
CA ARG A 192 -5.10 -15.02 8.08
C ARG A 192 -4.35 -13.76 7.66
N GLN A 193 -5.04 -12.75 7.13
CA GLN A 193 -4.42 -11.46 6.77
C GLN A 193 -3.74 -10.83 7.99
N THR A 194 -4.45 -10.75 9.11
CA THR A 194 -3.93 -10.13 10.34
C THR A 194 -2.71 -10.88 10.89
N GLN A 195 -2.73 -12.21 10.85
CA GLN A 195 -1.60 -13.04 11.26
C GLN A 195 -0.41 -12.89 10.32
N LEU A 196 -0.63 -12.82 9.01
CA LEU A 196 0.44 -12.59 8.04
C LEU A 196 1.10 -11.21 8.26
N ILE A 197 0.30 -10.16 8.50
CA ILE A 197 0.81 -8.83 8.85
C ILE A 197 1.70 -8.90 10.10
N LYS A 198 1.24 -9.55 11.17
CA LYS A 198 2.03 -9.74 12.40
C LYS A 198 3.31 -10.55 12.14
N HIS A 199 3.22 -11.61 11.36
CA HIS A 199 4.33 -12.48 10.97
C HIS A 199 5.41 -11.73 10.20
N CYS A 200 5.03 -10.77 9.35
CA CYS A 200 5.94 -9.85 8.68
C CYS A 200 6.49 -8.74 9.58
N GLY A 201 6.16 -8.73 10.89
CA GLY A 201 6.61 -7.74 11.86
C GLY A 201 6.05 -6.34 11.60
N LEU A 202 4.84 -6.26 11.04
CA LEU A 202 4.10 -5.03 10.79
C LEU A 202 3.05 -4.80 11.90
N PRO A 203 2.70 -3.53 12.20
CA PRO A 203 1.60 -3.23 13.11
C PRO A 203 0.27 -3.68 12.50
N SER A 204 -0.60 -4.20 13.36
CA SER A 204 -1.91 -4.76 12.99
C SER A 204 -3.05 -4.25 13.87
N THR A 205 -2.77 -3.24 14.70
CA THR A 205 -3.77 -2.61 15.58
C THR A 205 -3.82 -1.12 15.30
N TRP A 206 -5.01 -0.56 15.44
CA TRP A 206 -5.17 0.88 15.47
C TRP A 206 -4.57 1.43 16.77
N PRO A 207 -3.78 2.51 16.73
CA PRO A 207 -3.21 3.07 17.96
C PRO A 207 -4.27 3.73 18.83
N GLU A 208 -4.09 3.59 20.14
CA GLU A 208 -4.87 4.35 21.12
C GLU A 208 -4.62 5.86 21.00
N GLY A 209 -5.57 6.65 21.48
CA GLY A 209 -5.40 8.09 21.62
C GLY A 209 -5.46 8.88 20.31
N ILE A 210 -5.88 8.26 19.19
CA ILE A 210 -6.27 8.98 17.97
C ILE A 210 -7.80 9.14 17.96
N PRO A 211 -8.33 10.34 18.22
CA PRO A 211 -9.76 10.60 18.17
C PRO A 211 -10.37 10.34 16.79
N TYR A 212 -11.56 9.76 16.75
CA TYR A 212 -12.25 9.41 15.49
C TYR A 212 -12.55 10.64 14.62
N ASP A 213 -12.79 11.81 15.21
CA ASP A 213 -13.03 13.06 14.48
C ASP A 213 -11.83 13.49 13.63
N ILE A 214 -10.60 13.22 14.05
CA ILE A 214 -9.39 13.46 13.23
C ILE A 214 -9.41 12.56 11.99
N ILE A 215 -9.81 11.30 12.16
CA ILE A 215 -9.93 10.34 11.06
C ILE A 215 -11.05 10.75 10.11
N GLN A 216 -12.19 11.15 10.65
CA GLN A 216 -13.31 11.64 9.87
C GLN A 216 -12.92 12.87 9.03
N GLN A 217 -12.16 13.81 9.59
CA GLN A 217 -11.65 14.98 8.85
C GLN A 217 -10.72 14.57 7.70
N ALA A 218 -9.81 13.63 7.93
CA ALA A 218 -8.92 13.10 6.89
C ALA A 218 -9.72 12.42 5.75
N LEU A 219 -10.72 11.62 6.11
CA LEU A 219 -11.61 10.97 5.14
C LEU A 219 -12.45 11.99 4.35
N GLN A 220 -12.94 13.05 4.99
CA GLN A 220 -13.67 14.12 4.32
C GLN A 220 -12.80 14.93 3.36
N ALA A 221 -11.52 15.12 3.65
CA ALA A 221 -10.60 15.77 2.72
C ALA A 221 -10.47 14.97 1.42
N ASP A 222 -10.35 13.64 1.49
CA ASP A 222 -10.32 12.76 0.30
C ASP A 222 -11.67 12.79 -0.47
N LYS A 223 -12.81 12.84 0.24
CA LYS A 223 -14.14 13.03 -0.39
C LYS A 223 -14.21 14.29 -1.26
N LYS A 224 -13.71 15.41 -0.74
CA LYS A 224 -13.76 16.72 -1.42
C LYS A 224 -12.93 16.72 -2.71
N VAL A 225 -11.84 15.96 -2.74
CA VAL A 225 -10.99 15.82 -3.94
C VAL A 225 -11.70 15.00 -5.02
N LYS A 226 -12.59 14.07 -4.66
CA LYS A 226 -13.26 13.13 -5.58
C LYS A 226 -14.74 13.45 -5.87
N GLU A 227 -15.24 14.60 -5.41
CA GLU A 227 -16.64 15.04 -5.55
C GLU A 227 -17.69 13.95 -5.19
N GLY A 228 -17.54 13.30 -4.03
CA GLY A 228 -18.47 12.22 -3.66
C GLY A 228 -18.27 11.60 -2.27
N SER A 229 -18.83 10.40 -2.10
CA SER A 229 -18.65 9.49 -0.95
C SER A 229 -17.20 8.94 -0.90
N VAL A 230 -16.71 8.54 0.29
CA VAL A 230 -15.39 7.87 0.36
C VAL A 230 -15.56 6.51 -0.30
N ARG A 231 -14.74 6.26 -1.33
CA ARG A 231 -14.63 4.93 -1.93
C ARG A 231 -13.65 4.09 -1.12
N PHE A 232 -14.15 3.00 -0.56
CA PHE A 232 -13.36 1.97 0.08
C PHE A 232 -13.09 0.84 -0.90
N ILE A 233 -11.92 0.23 -0.76
CA ILE A 233 -11.59 -1.03 -1.39
C ILE A 233 -11.70 -2.05 -0.27
N LEU A 234 -12.70 -2.92 -0.36
CA LEU A 234 -13.00 -3.91 0.67
C LEU A 234 -12.79 -5.30 0.09
N PRO A 235 -12.14 -6.20 0.83
CA PRO A 235 -11.80 -7.49 0.30
C PRO A 235 -13.05 -8.39 0.38
N THR A 236 -13.21 -9.33 -0.57
CA THR A 236 -14.36 -10.28 -0.59
C THR A 236 -13.97 -11.76 -0.46
N GLN A 237 -12.76 -12.09 -0.89
CA GLN A 237 -12.01 -13.32 -0.59
C GLN A 237 -10.52 -13.02 -0.83
N ILE A 238 -9.59 -13.78 -0.27
CA ILE A 238 -8.16 -13.59 -0.60
C ILE A 238 -7.97 -13.72 -2.12
N GLY A 239 -7.36 -12.71 -2.73
CA GLY A 239 -7.21 -12.56 -4.17
C GLY A 239 -8.39 -11.84 -4.86
N ASN A 240 -9.32 -11.24 -4.12
CA ASN A 240 -10.41 -10.45 -4.71
C ASN A 240 -10.92 -9.33 -3.78
N VAL A 241 -11.20 -8.17 -4.38
CA VAL A 241 -11.75 -6.99 -3.70
C VAL A 241 -12.88 -6.37 -4.49
N LYS A 242 -13.70 -5.61 -3.77
CA LYS A 242 -14.75 -4.76 -4.30
C LYS A 242 -14.50 -3.30 -3.97
N ILE A 243 -14.71 -2.43 -4.95
CA ILE A 243 -14.77 -0.98 -4.74
C ILE A 243 -16.19 -0.62 -4.34
N THR A 244 -16.36 0.09 -3.23
CA THR A 244 -17.68 0.48 -2.70
C THR A 244 -17.66 1.87 -2.09
N ASP A 245 -18.79 2.54 -2.10
CA ASP A 245 -19.03 3.79 -1.40
C ASP A 245 -20.18 3.68 -0.37
N GLN A 246 -20.62 2.44 -0.09
CA GLN A 246 -21.73 2.12 0.80
C GLN A 246 -21.34 2.09 2.29
N VAL A 247 -20.07 2.36 2.61
CA VAL A 247 -19.55 2.31 3.99
C VAL A 247 -20.09 3.48 4.79
N LYS A 248 -20.88 3.18 5.82
CA LYS A 248 -21.40 4.20 6.75
C LYS A 248 -20.32 4.60 7.75
N ASP A 249 -20.37 5.86 8.17
CA ASP A 249 -19.48 6.44 9.18
C ASP A 249 -19.44 5.60 10.47
N SER A 250 -20.62 5.18 10.95
CA SER A 250 -20.77 4.30 12.11
C SER A 250 -20.05 2.95 11.96
N THR A 251 -20.02 2.38 10.75
CA THR A 251 -19.31 1.12 10.46
C THR A 251 -17.81 1.32 10.52
N ILE A 252 -17.31 2.47 10.03
CA ILE A 252 -15.89 2.82 10.12
C ILE A 252 -15.48 2.96 11.59
N GLN A 253 -16.26 3.71 12.38
CA GLN A 253 -15.98 3.90 13.80
C GLN A 253 -15.96 2.55 14.55
N GLN A 254 -16.99 1.72 14.37
CA GLN A 254 -17.06 0.40 14.99
C GLN A 254 -15.89 -0.51 14.59
N ALA A 255 -15.49 -0.50 13.32
CA ALA A 255 -14.35 -1.28 12.85
C ALA A 255 -13.04 -0.83 13.51
N LEU A 256 -12.81 0.48 13.65
CA LEU A 256 -11.62 1.01 14.31
C LEU A 256 -11.60 0.68 15.81
N GLU A 257 -12.74 0.77 16.49
CA GLU A 257 -12.88 0.37 17.89
C GLU A 257 -12.53 -1.12 18.10
N GLN A 258 -12.94 -2.01 17.18
CA GLN A 258 -12.63 -3.44 17.25
C GLN A 258 -11.13 -3.76 17.13
N ILE A 259 -10.39 -2.95 16.37
CA ILE A 259 -8.97 -3.22 16.07
C ILE A 259 -8.01 -2.33 16.87
N THR A 260 -8.55 -1.44 17.72
CA THR A 260 -7.73 -0.61 18.60
C THR A 260 -7.05 -1.51 19.63
N ALA A 261 -5.75 -1.29 19.84
CA ALA A 261 -5.00 -2.05 20.85
C ALA A 261 -5.65 -1.85 22.24
N PRO A 262 -5.74 -2.91 23.07
CA PRO A 262 -6.18 -2.78 24.46
C PRO A 262 -5.14 -2.09 25.35
#